data_AF-A0A1V2PV59-F1
#
_entry.id   AF-A0A1V2PV59-F1
#
_cell.length_a   1.000
_cell.length_b   1.000
_cell.length_c   1.000
_cell.angle_alpha   90.00
_cell.angle_beta   90.00
_cell.angle_gamma   90.00
#
_symmetry.space_group_name_H-M   'P 1'
#
loop_
_entity.id
_entity.type
_entity.pdbx_description
1 polymer ?
#
loop_
_entity_poly.entity_id
_entity_poly.type
_entity_poly.pdbx_seq_one_letter_code
_entity_poly.pdbx_strand_id
1 'polypeptide(L)' 'MTSTCDTCGWPARDLPTVSTHYTSQGVLRYRRCVCGAWLVLLNGQPVRAAPVVSERHGECPADA' A
#
# COMPACT_ATOMS: atom_id res chain seq x y z
N MET A 1 -7.07 15.32 -7.20
CA MET A 1 -7.49 13.96 -6.81
C MET A 1 -7.19 13.77 -5.33
N THR A 2 -8.20 13.39 -4.54
CA THR A 2 -8.06 13.16 -3.09
C THR A 2 -7.83 11.67 -2.84
N SER A 3 -6.66 11.31 -2.36
CA SER A 3 -6.34 9.93 -1.99
C SER A 3 -7.13 9.52 -0.73
N THR A 4 -7.71 8.33 -0.74
CA THR A 4 -8.47 7.75 0.39
C THR A 4 -7.85 6.43 0.83
N CYS A 5 -8.12 5.99 2.05
CA CYS A 5 -7.75 4.66 2.51
C CYS A 5 -8.52 3.59 1.71
N ASP A 6 -7.81 2.66 1.08
CA ASP A 6 -8.42 1.55 0.33
C ASP A 6 -9.27 0.61 1.22
N THR A 7 -9.05 0.60 2.54
CA THR A 7 -9.77 -0.28 3.48
C THR A 7 -11.08 0.31 4.02
N CYS A 8 -11.12 1.60 4.32
CA CYS A 8 -12.27 2.23 5.00
C CYS A 8 -12.74 3.56 4.37
N GLY A 9 -12.08 4.04 3.32
CA GLY A 9 -12.44 5.28 2.63
C GLY A 9 -11.99 6.58 3.30
N TRP A 10 -11.35 6.54 4.48
CA TRP A 10 -10.93 7.77 5.18
C TRP A 10 -10.00 8.65 4.31
N PRO A 11 -10.21 9.98 4.24
CA PRO A 11 -9.38 10.85 3.41
C PRO A 11 -7.93 10.89 3.90
N ALA A 12 -6.98 10.54 3.03
CA ALA A 12 -5.57 10.45 3.41
C ALA A 12 -4.99 11.79 3.88
N ARG A 13 -5.48 12.90 3.32
CA ARG A 13 -5.04 14.27 3.67
C ARG A 13 -5.26 14.61 5.15
N ASP A 14 -6.28 14.03 5.76
CA ASP A 14 -6.69 14.29 7.15
C ASP A 14 -5.90 13.42 8.15
N LEU A 15 -5.06 12.50 7.67
CA LEU A 15 -4.22 11.65 8.50
C LEU A 15 -2.84 12.28 8.74
N PRO A 16 -2.28 12.18 9.95
CA PRO A 16 -0.93 12.65 10.23
C PRO A 16 0.11 11.80 9.48
N THR A 17 1.23 12.43 9.12
CA THR A 17 2.39 11.72 8.58
C THR A 17 3.22 11.15 9.73
N VAL A 18 3.41 9.84 9.73
CA VAL A 18 4.17 9.11 10.75
C VAL A 18 5.66 9.16 10.46
N SER A 19 6.05 8.95 9.20
CA SER A 19 7.44 9.08 8.76
C SER A 19 7.52 9.62 7.33
N THR A 20 8.65 10.26 7.03
CA THR A 20 8.98 10.79 5.70
C THR A 20 10.35 10.29 5.29
N HIS A 21 10.45 9.75 4.07
CA HIS A 21 11.70 9.24 3.51
C HIS A 21 11.94 9.85 2.13
N TYR A 22 13.13 10.40 1.92
CA TYR A 22 13.57 10.90 0.62
C TYR A 22 14.24 9.76 -0.15
N THR A 23 13.81 9.56 -1.39
CA THR A 23 14.32 8.51 -2.29
C THR A 23 14.61 9.12 -3.66
N SER A 24 15.33 8.40 -4.52
CA SER A 24 15.56 8.84 -5.91
C SER A 24 14.27 9.00 -6.73
N GLN A 25 13.19 8.32 -6.35
CA GLN A 25 11.87 8.42 -7.00
C GLN A 25 11.01 9.57 -6.44
N GLY A 26 11.48 10.25 -5.38
CA GLY A 26 10.77 11.33 -4.71
C GLY A 26 10.58 11.08 -3.22
N VAL A 27 9.58 11.74 -2.64
CA VAL A 27 9.33 11.75 -1.19
C VAL A 27 8.23 10.75 -0.84
N LEU A 28 8.59 9.73 -0.06
CA LEU A 28 7.64 8.80 0.57
C LEU A 28 7.14 9.36 1.89
N ARG A 29 5.83 9.28 2.11
CA ARG A 29 5.17 9.61 3.38
C ARG A 29 4.32 8.44 3.83
N TYR A 30 4.61 7.93 5.02
CA TYR A 30 3.83 6.89 5.66
C TYR A 30 2.78 7.53 6.56
N ARG A 31 1.52 7.10 6.44
CA ARG A 31 0.40 7.55 7.28
C ARG A 31 -0.32 6.33 7.83
N ARG A 32 -0.79 6.42 9.08
CA ARG A 32 -1.62 5.38 9.69
C ARG A 32 -3.06 5.86 9.71
N CYS A 33 -3.95 5.09 9.11
CA CYS A 33 -5.38 5.37 9.11
C CYS A 33 -5.98 5.10 10.49
N VAL A 34 -7.09 5.78 10.80
CA VAL A 34 -7.88 5.52 12.01
C VAL A 34 -8.43 4.08 12.07
N CYS A 35 -8.59 3.41 10.92
CA CYS A 35 -8.95 1.99 10.86
C CYS A 35 -7.77 1.03 11.13
N GLY A 36 -6.54 1.54 11.27
CA GLY A 36 -5.33 0.75 11.50
C GLY A 36 -4.54 0.39 10.23
N ALA A 37 -5.10 0.59 9.03
CA ALA A 37 -4.38 0.37 7.78
C ALA A 37 -3.24 1.37 7.55
N TRP A 38 -2.18 0.93 6.88
CA TRP A 38 -1.08 1.79 6.45
C TRP A 38 -1.36 2.37 5.06
N LEU A 39 -1.08 3.66 4.89
CA LEU A 39 -1.07 4.35 3.61
C LEU A 39 0.35 4.81 3.32
N VAL A 40 0.82 4.54 2.10
CA VAL A 40 2.12 5.02 1.60
C VAL A 40 1.85 5.97 0.46
N LEU A 41 2.42 7.18 0.53
CA LEU A 41 2.24 8.21 -0.48
C LEU A 41 3.61 8.57 -1.09
N LEU A 42 3.77 8.45 -2.41
CA LEU A 42 4.92 8.97 -3.17
C LEU A 42 4.54 10.32 -3.79
N ASN A 43 5.24 11.39 -3.41
CA ASN A 43 4.93 12.76 -3.85
C ASN A 43 3.44 13.12 -3.66
N GLY A 44 2.82 12.59 -2.60
CA GLY A 44 1.41 12.80 -2.27
C GLY A 44 0.41 11.87 -2.99
N GLN A 45 0.86 11.01 -3.90
CA GLN A 45 0.03 10.02 -4.58
C GLN A 45 0.13 8.64 -3.90
N PRO A 46 -0.97 7.89 -3.73
CA PRO A 46 -0.96 6.60 -3.07
C PRO A 46 -0.19 5.58 -3.90
N VAL A 47 0.72 4.86 -3.26
CA VAL A 47 1.45 3.75 -3.86
C VAL A 47 0.69 2.48 -3.53
N ARG A 48 0.08 1.84 -4.54
CA ARG A 48 -0.46 0.49 -4.36
C ARG A 48 0.67 -0.51 -4.47
N ALA A 49 0.77 -1.41 -3.49
CA ALA A 49 1.57 -2.61 -3.66
C ALA A 49 1.00 -3.40 -4.84
N ALA A 50 1.87 -3.92 -5.71
CA ALA A 50 1.43 -4.87 -6.73
C ALA A 50 0.82 -6.10 -6.02
N PRO A 51 -0.28 -6.68 -6.54
CA PRO A 51 -0.80 -7.91 -5.99
C PRO A 51 0.29 -8.99 -6.08
N VAL A 52 0.54 -9.69 -4.99
CA VAL A 52 1.34 -10.92 -5.03
C VAL A 52 0.51 -11.97 -5.75
N VAL A 53 0.92 -12.33 -6.97
CA VAL A 53 0.40 -13.53 -7.64
C VAL A 53 1.01 -14.73 -6.95
N SER A 54 0.22 -15.41 -6.12
CA SER A 54 0.58 -16.73 -5.63
C SER A 54 0.31 -17.72 -6.75
N GLU A 55 1.35 -18.03 -7.51
CA GLU A 55 1.36 -19.21 -8.37
C GLU A 55 1.27 -20.42 -7.45
N ARG A 56 0.09 -21.05 -7.37
CA ARG A 56 -0.01 -22.39 -6.79
C ARG A 56 0.84 -23.27 -7.70
N HIS A 57 2.03 -23.64 -7.26
CA HIS A 57 2.78 -24.73 -7.87
C HIS A 57 1.82 -25.92 -7.95
N GLY A 58 1.48 -26.34 -9.16
CA GLY A 58 0.62 -27.50 -9.37
C GLY A 58 1.24 -28.70 -8.69
N GLU A 59 0.43 -29.43 -7.91
CA GLU A 59 0.76 -30.77 -7.46
C GLU A 59 1.24 -31.60 -8.67
N CYS A 60 2.44 -32.18 -8.58
CA CYS A 60 2.81 -33.29 -9.45
C CYS A 60 1.80 -34.42 -9.21
N PRO A 61 1.09 -34.94 -10.24
CA PRO A 61 0.29 -36.14 -10.06
C PRO A 61 1.22 -37.30 -9.69
N ALA A 62 0.87 -38.03 -8.63
CA ALA A 62 1.52 -39.28 -8.28
C ALA A 62 1.15 -40.31 -9.36
N ASP A 63 2.16 -40.81 -10.09
CA ASP A 63 1.99 -41.83 -11.12
C ASP A 63 1.52 -43.17 -10.52
N ALA A 64 0.73 -43.83 -11.37
CA ALA A 64 0.02 -45.10 -11.24
C ALA A 64 0.92 -46.35 -11.31
#